data_AF-A0A552DV47-F1
#
_entry.id   AF-A0A552DV47-F1
#
_cell.length_a   1.000
_cell.length_b   1.000
_cell.length_c   1.000
_cell.angle_alpha   90.00
_cell.angle_beta   90.00
_cell.angle_gamma   90.00
#
_symmetry.space_group_name_H-M   'P 1'
#
loop_
_entity.id
_entity.type
_entity.pdbx_description
1 polymer ?
#
loop_
_entity_poly.entity_id
_entity_poly.type
_entity_poly.pdbx_seq_one_letter_code
_entity_poly.pdbx_strand_id
1 'polypeptide(L)'
;MSKPPLFSAVSPAYATNSPAKDPWLAVNLSMFFPGLGQWYANKNQKATIWAIAQVILIIVTILSIFSPNGPVSWGLGGIVALVIVYISNIFDAHWTVYDSRQNNSLEKIPRKQKNPWFAVFANRIMPGLGQLYADKVRLGIIFLTISQISLKMNDFFANILFLTPLITAIAIYHVYHTFPDQFHPHRHTYRSILALMVGAIFTWGIICNYFPDWLHQRIEFFQIPSESMLPTLAVGDRVFVSQSSNYQAKRGDIIVFRTPEKIRQLDPKSGDFFIKRVIAIAGDTIEIRRGKVYLNQQVIEETYTAELANYEIEFMTVPPKTLFVLGDNRNHSFDSRDWGFLPKIYIVGQAYKVYWPLDRVQSLL
;
A
#
# COMPACT_ATOMS: atom_id res chain seq x y z
N MET A 1 -39.72 -52.16 0.96
CA MET A 1 -40.53 -50.93 1.13
C MET A 1 -39.60 -49.76 1.44
N SER A 2 -39.95 -48.60 0.90
CA SER A 2 -39.11 -47.49 0.46
C SER A 2 -38.45 -46.64 1.57
N LYS A 3 -37.21 -46.21 1.31
CA LYS A 3 -36.54 -45.09 1.98
C LYS A 3 -37.42 -43.82 1.92
N PRO A 4 -37.39 -42.94 2.94
CA PRO A 4 -38.09 -41.67 2.88
C PRO A 4 -37.45 -40.75 1.82
N PRO A 5 -38.21 -39.85 1.19
CA PRO A 5 -37.67 -38.97 0.15
C PRO A 5 -36.72 -37.96 0.79
N LEU A 6 -35.46 -37.98 0.36
CA LEU A 6 -34.60 -36.80 0.43
C LEU A 6 -35.13 -35.79 -0.60
N PHE A 7 -35.29 -34.54 -0.18
CA PHE A 7 -35.79 -33.38 -0.93
C PHE A 7 -37.31 -33.32 -1.07
N SER A 8 -37.94 -32.57 -0.14
CA SER A 8 -39.19 -31.88 -0.42
C SER A 8 -38.96 -30.96 -1.62
N ALA A 9 -39.68 -31.19 -2.71
CA ALA A 9 -39.70 -30.33 -3.88
C ALA A 9 -40.14 -28.91 -3.50
N VAL A 10 -39.17 -28.00 -3.37
CA VAL A 10 -39.43 -26.56 -3.29
C VAL A 10 -39.60 -26.06 -4.72
N SER A 11 -40.78 -25.52 -5.01
CA SER A 11 -41.18 -24.95 -6.30
C SER A 11 -40.16 -23.89 -6.80
N PRO A 12 -39.84 -23.85 -8.11
CA PRO A 12 -38.92 -22.87 -8.65
C PRO A 12 -39.58 -21.49 -8.69
N ALA A 13 -39.22 -20.61 -7.77
CA ALA A 13 -39.65 -19.20 -7.72
C ALA A 13 -39.05 -18.32 -8.85
N TYR A 14 -38.57 -18.92 -9.94
CA TYR A 14 -37.80 -18.26 -11.01
C TYR A 14 -38.57 -18.10 -12.33
N ALA A 15 -39.88 -18.28 -12.34
CA ALA A 15 -40.70 -18.15 -13.54
C ALA A 15 -41.55 -16.88 -13.53
N THR A 16 -40.95 -15.72 -13.87
CA THR A 16 -41.61 -14.64 -14.65
C THR A 16 -40.59 -13.62 -15.18
N ASN A 17 -40.68 -13.35 -16.48
CA ASN A 17 -40.15 -12.26 -17.32
C ASN A 17 -39.10 -11.29 -16.70
N SER A 18 -37.89 -11.40 -17.24
CA SER A 18 -36.61 -10.79 -16.83
C SER A 18 -35.93 -11.51 -15.66
N PRO A 19 -34.78 -12.15 -15.89
CA PRO A 19 -34.13 -12.92 -14.85
C PRO A 19 -33.70 -12.02 -13.69
N ALA A 20 -34.24 -12.28 -12.51
CA ALA A 20 -33.93 -11.53 -11.30
C ALA A 20 -32.42 -11.57 -11.01
N LYS A 21 -31.75 -10.42 -11.16
CA LYS A 21 -30.34 -10.21 -10.85
C LYS A 21 -29.99 -10.65 -9.44
N ASP A 22 -28.83 -11.25 -9.22
CA ASP A 22 -28.42 -11.79 -7.91
C ASP A 22 -27.71 -10.71 -7.04
N PRO A 23 -28.20 -10.41 -5.82
CA PRO A 23 -27.62 -9.37 -4.97
C PRO A 23 -26.24 -9.74 -4.44
N TRP A 24 -25.94 -11.03 -4.27
CA TRP A 24 -24.63 -11.50 -3.85
C TRP A 24 -23.62 -11.52 -5.00
N LEU A 25 -24.09 -11.66 -6.25
CA LEU A 25 -23.25 -11.36 -7.41
C LEU A 25 -22.88 -9.87 -7.44
N ALA A 26 -23.84 -8.98 -7.19
CA ALA A 26 -23.59 -7.53 -7.11
C ALA A 26 -22.54 -7.17 -6.05
N VAL A 27 -22.64 -7.78 -4.87
CA VAL A 27 -21.63 -7.69 -3.80
C VAL A 27 -20.25 -8.09 -4.31
N ASN A 28 -20.13 -9.26 -4.92
CA ASN A 28 -18.84 -9.74 -5.44
C ASN A 28 -18.27 -8.81 -6.53
N LEU A 29 -19.10 -8.23 -7.39
CA LEU A 29 -18.64 -7.24 -8.36
C LEU A 29 -18.11 -5.97 -7.65
N SER A 30 -18.89 -5.42 -6.70
CA SER A 30 -18.50 -4.21 -5.94
C SER A 30 -17.30 -4.41 -5.00
N MET A 31 -16.92 -5.65 -4.68
CA MET A 31 -15.69 -5.94 -3.94
C MET A 31 -14.41 -5.76 -4.79
N PHE A 32 -14.49 -5.77 -6.12
CA PHE A 32 -13.35 -5.41 -6.96
C PHE A 32 -13.17 -3.90 -7.05
N PHE A 33 -14.27 -3.20 -7.26
CA PHE A 33 -14.26 -1.75 -7.31
C PHE A 33 -15.64 -1.19 -6.95
N PRO A 34 -15.71 -0.16 -6.09
CA PRO A 34 -16.98 0.48 -5.75
C PRO A 34 -17.79 0.93 -6.96
N GLY A 35 -19.09 0.63 -6.94
CA GLY A 35 -20.04 0.96 -8.01
C GLY A 35 -20.34 -0.17 -9.00
N LEU A 36 -19.51 -1.22 -9.11
CA LEU A 36 -19.71 -2.27 -10.12
C LEU A 36 -21.01 -3.08 -9.91
N GLY A 37 -21.39 -3.36 -8.66
CA GLY A 37 -22.64 -4.04 -8.33
C GLY A 37 -23.88 -3.18 -8.61
N GLN A 38 -23.79 -1.86 -8.41
CA GLN A 38 -24.83 -0.90 -8.75
C GLN A 38 -24.97 -0.75 -10.27
N TRP A 39 -23.86 -0.81 -11.01
CA TRP A 39 -23.88 -0.84 -12.47
C TRP A 39 -24.53 -2.12 -12.98
N TYR A 40 -24.16 -3.26 -12.38
CA TYR A 40 -24.85 -4.53 -12.59
C TYR A 40 -26.34 -4.41 -12.31
N ALA A 41 -26.79 -3.59 -11.36
CA ALA A 41 -28.21 -3.31 -11.08
C ALA A 41 -28.89 -2.32 -12.06
N ASN A 42 -28.20 -1.86 -13.12
CA ASN A 42 -28.63 -0.77 -14.00
C ASN A 42 -28.88 0.57 -13.27
N LYS A 43 -28.20 0.81 -12.13
CA LYS A 43 -28.26 2.09 -11.39
C LYS A 43 -27.00 2.91 -11.64
N ASN A 44 -26.86 3.37 -12.89
CA ASN A 44 -25.64 4.02 -13.39
C ASN A 44 -25.22 5.25 -12.57
N GLN A 45 -26.18 6.10 -12.16
CA GLN A 45 -25.87 7.27 -11.34
C GLN A 45 -25.24 6.88 -10.00
N LYS A 46 -25.82 5.91 -9.27
CA LYS A 46 -25.24 5.38 -8.02
C LYS A 46 -23.86 4.78 -8.25
N ALA A 47 -23.71 4.00 -9.31
CA ALA A 47 -22.43 3.36 -9.65
C ALA A 47 -21.32 4.41 -9.85
N THR A 48 -21.60 5.46 -10.63
CA THR A 48 -20.65 6.55 -10.89
C THR A 48 -20.30 7.31 -9.62
N ILE A 49 -21.27 7.58 -8.73
CA ILE A 49 -21.00 8.27 -7.46
C ILE A 49 -20.02 7.47 -6.60
N TRP A 50 -20.26 6.16 -6.42
CA TRP A 50 -19.36 5.30 -5.65
C TRP A 50 -17.96 5.21 -6.27
N ALA A 51 -17.88 5.06 -7.59
CA ALA A 51 -16.61 4.98 -8.30
C ALA A 51 -15.80 6.28 -8.16
N ILE A 52 -16.41 7.44 -8.40
CA ILE A 52 -15.74 8.74 -8.29
C ILE A 52 -15.33 9.01 -6.84
N ALA A 53 -16.21 8.77 -5.88
CA ALA A 53 -15.89 8.94 -4.46
C ALA A 53 -14.67 8.11 -4.05
N GLN A 54 -14.61 6.85 -4.49
CA GLN A 54 -13.47 5.98 -4.22
C GLN A 54 -12.18 6.51 -4.86
N VAL A 55 -12.20 6.91 -6.14
CA VAL A 55 -11.00 7.43 -6.84
C VAL A 55 -10.49 8.70 -6.17
N ILE A 56 -11.37 9.66 -5.91
CA ILE A 56 -11.00 10.92 -5.25
C ILE A 56 -10.39 10.63 -3.88
N LEU A 57 -11.02 9.76 -3.09
CA LEU A 57 -10.53 9.45 -1.76
C LEU A 57 -9.17 8.73 -1.78
N ILE A 58 -8.92 7.83 -2.74
CA ILE A 58 -7.61 7.20 -2.94
C ILE A 58 -6.55 8.27 -3.26
N ILE A 59 -6.84 9.15 -4.23
CA ILE A 59 -5.91 10.21 -4.65
C ILE A 59 -5.57 11.14 -3.48
N VAL A 60 -6.59 11.64 -2.78
CA VAL A 60 -6.42 12.53 -1.63
C VAL A 60 -5.63 11.83 -0.52
N THR A 61 -5.91 10.56 -0.23
CA THR A 61 -5.18 9.78 0.78
C THR A 61 -3.71 9.64 0.42
N ILE A 62 -3.39 9.20 -0.80
CA ILE A 62 -2.01 9.02 -1.27
C ILE A 62 -1.24 10.35 -1.25
N LEU A 63 -1.83 11.42 -1.78
CA LEU A 63 -1.19 12.73 -1.80
C LEU A 63 -0.97 13.27 -0.38
N SER A 64 -1.92 13.07 0.54
CA SER A 64 -1.77 13.52 1.93
C SER A 64 -0.62 12.80 2.65
N ILE A 65 -0.43 11.49 2.38
CA ILE A 65 0.66 10.71 2.96
C ILE A 65 1.99 11.08 2.31
N PHE A 66 2.11 10.96 0.99
CA PHE A 66 3.40 10.94 0.30
C PHE A 66 3.83 12.27 -0.32
N SER A 67 2.95 13.26 -0.48
CA SER A 67 3.37 14.58 -0.95
C SER A 67 4.27 15.25 0.09
N PRO A 68 5.35 15.97 -0.30
CA PRO A 68 6.24 16.68 0.63
C PRO A 68 5.51 17.56 1.64
N ASN A 69 4.47 18.28 1.18
CA ASN A 69 3.65 19.18 2.01
C ASN A 69 2.33 18.54 2.49
N GLY A 70 2.11 17.25 2.24
CA GLY A 70 0.86 16.58 2.57
C GLY A 70 0.66 16.42 4.09
N PRO A 71 -0.52 16.74 4.65
CA PRO A 71 -0.80 16.48 6.06
C PRO A 71 -1.02 14.98 6.29
N VAL A 72 -0.05 14.31 6.91
CA VAL A 72 -0.08 12.85 7.11
C VAL A 72 -1.32 12.41 7.92
N SER A 73 -1.78 13.23 8.87
CA SER A 73 -2.99 12.97 9.65
C SER A 73 -4.26 12.82 8.79
N TRP A 74 -4.39 13.62 7.72
CA TRP A 74 -5.48 13.49 6.75
C TRP A 74 -5.34 12.22 5.93
N GLY A 75 -4.11 11.82 5.62
CA GLY A 75 -3.81 10.53 5.00
C GLY A 75 -4.28 9.35 5.85
N LEU A 76 -3.96 9.36 7.15
CA LEU A 76 -4.41 8.32 8.08
C LEU A 76 -5.93 8.29 8.21
N GLY A 77 -6.58 9.46 8.33
CA GLY A 77 -8.04 9.57 8.30
C GLY A 77 -8.65 9.07 6.98
N GLY A 78 -7.98 9.35 5.87
CA GLY A 78 -8.33 8.88 4.53
C GLY A 78 -8.32 7.36 4.41
N ILE A 79 -7.35 6.68 5.01
CA ILE A 79 -7.31 5.20 5.07
C ILE A 79 -8.55 4.65 5.77
N VAL A 80 -8.94 5.23 6.92
CA VAL A 80 -10.15 4.82 7.65
C VAL A 80 -11.39 5.07 6.79
N ALA A 81 -11.48 6.25 6.16
CA ALA A 81 -12.57 6.58 5.26
C ALA A 81 -12.66 5.62 4.06
N LEU A 82 -11.53 5.19 3.48
CA LEU A 82 -11.50 4.22 2.37
C LEU A 82 -12.14 2.90 2.78
N VAL A 83 -11.86 2.42 3.99
CA VAL A 83 -12.48 1.19 4.53
C VAL A 83 -13.99 1.37 4.70
N ILE A 84 -14.42 2.48 5.30
CA ILE A 84 -15.85 2.78 5.51
C ILE A 84 -16.59 2.87 4.18
N VAL A 85 -16.06 3.62 3.21
CA VAL A 85 -16.63 3.78 1.86
C VAL A 85 -16.70 2.43 1.16
N TYR A 86 -15.64 1.62 1.22
CA TYR A 86 -15.60 0.30 0.61
C TYR A 86 -16.67 -0.64 1.17
N ILE A 87 -16.78 -0.73 2.50
CA ILE A 87 -17.78 -1.56 3.18
C ILE A 87 -19.20 -1.06 2.85
N SER A 88 -19.43 0.25 2.93
CA SER A 88 -20.74 0.86 2.64
C SER A 88 -21.19 0.59 1.20
N ASN A 89 -20.26 0.67 0.24
CA ASN A 89 -20.51 0.34 -1.15
C ASN A 89 -20.98 -1.12 -1.34
N ILE A 90 -20.38 -2.08 -0.63
CA ILE A 90 -20.75 -3.49 -0.75
C ILE A 90 -22.19 -3.71 -0.25
N PHE A 91 -22.56 -3.10 0.87
CA PHE A 91 -23.93 -3.15 1.38
C PHE A 91 -24.93 -2.45 0.45
N ASP A 92 -24.61 -1.27 -0.07
CA ASP A 92 -25.47 -0.58 -1.04
C ASP A 92 -25.63 -1.39 -2.34
N ALA A 93 -24.61 -2.11 -2.80
CA ALA A 93 -24.70 -2.98 -3.97
C ALA A 93 -25.69 -4.13 -3.74
N HIS A 94 -25.63 -4.75 -2.56
CA HIS A 94 -26.57 -5.78 -2.14
C HIS A 94 -28.01 -5.24 -2.13
N TRP A 95 -28.26 -4.16 -1.38
CA TRP A 95 -29.61 -3.60 -1.21
C TRP A 95 -30.17 -3.07 -2.52
N THR A 96 -29.36 -2.44 -3.36
CA THR A 96 -29.79 -1.92 -4.66
C THR A 96 -30.37 -3.02 -5.55
N VAL A 97 -29.79 -4.22 -5.54
CA VAL A 97 -30.36 -5.36 -6.27
C VAL A 97 -31.51 -6.01 -5.50
N TYR A 98 -31.37 -6.18 -4.19
CA TYR A 98 -32.40 -6.80 -3.35
C TYR A 98 -33.74 -6.07 -3.42
N ASP A 99 -33.75 -4.75 -3.22
CA ASP A 99 -34.96 -3.91 -3.21
C ASP A 99 -35.56 -3.73 -4.62
N SER A 100 -34.79 -3.99 -5.67
CA SER A 100 -35.29 -3.95 -7.05
C SER A 100 -36.12 -5.19 -7.44
N ARG A 101 -36.12 -6.23 -6.59
CA ARG A 101 -36.85 -7.47 -6.86
C ARG A 101 -38.29 -7.35 -6.36
N GLN A 102 -39.24 -7.74 -7.20
CA GLN A 102 -40.66 -7.78 -6.85
C GLN A 102 -41.04 -9.01 -5.99
N ASN A 103 -40.17 -10.02 -5.90
CA ASN A 103 -40.43 -11.26 -5.17
C ASN A 103 -39.65 -11.31 -3.83
N ASN A 104 -40.37 -11.25 -2.72
CA ASN A 104 -39.84 -11.27 -1.35
C ASN A 104 -39.43 -12.67 -0.85
N SER A 105 -39.47 -13.71 -1.68
CA SER A 105 -39.18 -15.09 -1.27
C SER A 105 -37.69 -15.37 -0.97
N LEU A 106 -36.78 -14.47 -1.36
CA LEU A 106 -35.34 -14.62 -1.12
C LEU A 106 -34.92 -13.92 0.17
N GLU A 107 -34.20 -14.65 1.01
CA GLU A 107 -33.65 -14.11 2.26
C GLU A 107 -32.54 -13.10 1.96
N LYS A 108 -32.50 -12.00 2.73
CA LYS A 108 -31.41 -11.01 2.66
C LYS A 108 -30.05 -11.67 2.90
N ILE A 109 -29.98 -12.55 3.89
CA ILE A 109 -28.85 -13.44 4.13
C ILE A 109 -29.36 -14.87 3.95
N PRO A 110 -28.87 -15.61 2.93
CA PRO A 110 -29.39 -16.92 2.59
C PRO A 110 -28.97 -17.97 3.62
N ARG A 111 -29.85 -18.27 4.58
CA ARG A 111 -29.66 -19.29 5.62
C ARG A 111 -30.42 -20.57 5.29
N LYS A 112 -31.67 -20.45 4.84
CA LYS A 112 -32.52 -21.61 4.51
C LYS A 112 -32.32 -22.07 3.07
N GLN A 113 -32.31 -21.13 2.13
CA GLN A 113 -32.08 -21.41 0.72
C GLN A 113 -30.68 -20.96 0.34
N LYS A 114 -29.79 -21.94 0.13
CA LYS A 114 -28.39 -21.64 -0.13
C LYS A 114 -28.21 -20.94 -1.49
N ASN A 115 -27.23 -20.06 -1.55
CA ASN A 115 -26.93 -19.23 -2.72
C ASN A 115 -25.45 -19.38 -3.12
N PRO A 116 -25.13 -19.70 -4.39
CA PRO A 116 -23.76 -19.90 -4.83
C PRO A 116 -22.90 -18.63 -4.76
N TRP A 117 -23.45 -17.45 -5.07
CA TRP A 117 -22.73 -16.18 -5.00
C TRP A 117 -22.46 -15.73 -3.55
N PHE A 118 -23.34 -16.06 -2.60
CA PHE A 118 -23.04 -15.88 -1.18
C PHE A 118 -21.88 -16.79 -0.73
N ALA A 119 -21.83 -18.03 -1.23
CA ALA A 119 -20.72 -18.93 -0.95
C ALA A 119 -19.39 -18.40 -1.52
N VAL A 120 -19.42 -17.82 -2.72
CA VAL A 120 -18.27 -17.12 -3.31
C VAL A 120 -17.85 -15.92 -2.45
N PHE A 121 -18.80 -15.09 -2.02
CA PHE A 121 -18.53 -13.97 -1.12
C PHE A 121 -17.85 -14.43 0.18
N ALA A 122 -18.36 -15.49 0.82
CA ALA A 122 -17.76 -16.05 2.02
C ALA A 122 -16.30 -16.48 1.80
N ASN A 123 -15.99 -17.09 0.66
CA ASN A 123 -14.61 -17.45 0.30
C ASN A 123 -13.69 -16.27 0.01
N ARG A 124 -14.24 -15.11 -0.39
CA ARG A 124 -13.45 -13.89 -0.55
C ARG A 124 -13.08 -13.23 0.78
N ILE A 125 -13.86 -13.46 1.83
CA ILE A 125 -13.48 -13.07 3.20
C ILE A 125 -12.38 -14.00 3.69
N MET A 126 -12.62 -15.32 3.60
CA MET A 126 -11.65 -16.31 4.04
C MET A 126 -11.85 -17.62 3.27
N PRO A 127 -10.84 -18.12 2.53
CA PRO A 127 -10.95 -19.35 1.76
C PRO A 127 -11.36 -20.53 2.63
N GLY A 128 -12.44 -21.21 2.25
CA GLY A 128 -13.02 -22.35 2.96
C GLY A 128 -14.35 -22.07 3.66
N LEU A 129 -14.67 -20.80 3.98
CA LEU A 129 -15.98 -20.45 4.55
C LEU A 129 -17.14 -20.76 3.60
N GLY A 130 -16.95 -20.59 2.29
CA GLY A 130 -17.95 -20.93 1.29
C GLY A 130 -18.25 -22.44 1.26
N GLN A 131 -17.21 -23.27 1.40
CA GLN A 131 -17.36 -24.73 1.46
C GLN A 131 -18.09 -25.16 2.74
N LEU A 132 -17.78 -24.54 3.89
CA LEU A 132 -18.53 -24.78 5.13
C LEU A 132 -20.01 -24.42 4.95
N TYR A 133 -20.27 -23.26 4.35
CA TYR A 133 -21.62 -22.84 4.00
C TYR A 133 -22.32 -23.80 3.03
N ALA A 134 -21.60 -24.46 2.13
CA ALA A 134 -22.12 -25.48 1.22
C ALA A 134 -22.20 -26.90 1.83
N ASP A 135 -22.09 -27.05 3.16
CA ASP A 135 -22.02 -28.32 3.91
C ASP A 135 -20.86 -29.24 3.50
N LYS A 136 -19.81 -28.70 2.88
CA LYS A 136 -18.58 -29.43 2.54
C LYS A 136 -17.54 -29.24 3.63
N VAL A 137 -17.84 -29.73 4.84
CA VAL A 137 -17.04 -29.51 6.05
C VAL A 137 -15.56 -29.85 5.86
N ARG A 138 -15.26 -31.05 5.33
CA ARG A 138 -13.87 -31.51 5.10
C ARG A 138 -13.09 -30.56 4.20
N LEU A 139 -13.68 -30.16 3.06
CA LEU A 139 -13.03 -29.26 2.12
C LEU A 139 -12.92 -27.83 2.68
N GLY A 140 -13.91 -27.38 3.46
CA GLY A 140 -13.85 -26.09 4.14
C GLY A 140 -12.68 -26.01 5.11
N ILE A 141 -12.49 -27.02 5.96
CA ILE A 141 -11.34 -27.09 6.88
C ILE A 141 -10.01 -27.15 6.10
N ILE A 142 -9.94 -27.93 5.01
CA ILE A 142 -8.74 -28.00 4.17
C ILE A 142 -8.39 -26.62 3.59
N PHE A 143 -9.34 -25.94 2.94
CA PHE A 143 -9.09 -24.63 2.34
C PHE A 143 -8.76 -23.55 3.39
N LEU A 144 -9.41 -23.59 4.56
CA LEU A 144 -9.07 -22.70 5.68
C LEU A 144 -7.64 -22.94 6.14
N THR A 145 -7.26 -24.20 6.37
CA THR A 145 -5.94 -24.52 6.91
C THR A 145 -4.83 -24.20 5.90
N ILE A 146 -4.99 -24.63 4.64
CA ILE A 146 -3.96 -24.42 3.61
C ILE A 146 -3.79 -22.95 3.25
N SER A 147 -4.86 -22.14 3.27
CA SER A 147 -4.75 -20.70 3.02
C SER A 147 -4.01 -19.98 4.15
N GLN A 148 -4.24 -20.35 5.42
CA GLN A 148 -3.50 -19.79 6.56
C GLN A 148 -2.02 -20.21 6.56
N ILE A 149 -1.71 -21.46 6.22
CA ILE A 149 -0.33 -21.92 6.07
C ILE A 149 0.36 -21.13 4.95
N SER A 150 -0.27 -21.03 3.78
CA SER A 150 0.27 -20.29 2.63
C SER A 150 0.51 -18.81 2.97
N LEU A 151 -0.41 -18.17 3.67
CA LEU A 151 -0.23 -16.78 4.14
C LEU A 151 0.99 -16.62 5.04
N LYS A 152 1.20 -17.51 6.01
CA LYS A 152 2.39 -17.48 6.87
C LYS A 152 3.69 -17.79 6.12
N MET A 153 3.62 -18.60 5.08
CA MET A 153 4.81 -18.93 4.27
C MET A 153 5.28 -17.75 3.41
N ASN A 154 4.39 -16.80 3.08
CA ASN A 154 4.76 -15.60 2.33
C ASN A 154 5.87 -14.80 3.01
N ASP A 155 5.94 -14.80 4.34
CA ASP A 155 6.96 -14.08 5.12
C ASP A 155 8.37 -14.65 4.94
N PHE A 156 8.48 -15.91 4.49
CA PHE A 156 9.75 -16.63 4.38
C PHE A 156 10.21 -16.81 2.93
N PHE A 157 9.29 -16.82 1.96
CA PHE A 157 9.57 -17.24 0.60
C PHE A 157 8.88 -16.35 -0.45
N ALA A 158 9.62 -15.41 -1.05
CA ALA A 158 9.11 -14.54 -2.10
C ALA A 158 8.68 -15.30 -3.38
N ASN A 159 9.29 -16.46 -3.67
CA ASN A 159 9.01 -17.25 -4.87
C ASN A 159 7.63 -17.92 -4.88
N ILE A 160 6.94 -17.97 -3.74
CA ILE A 160 5.63 -18.65 -3.61
C ILE A 160 4.49 -17.68 -3.30
N LEU A 161 4.70 -16.37 -3.43
CA LEU A 161 3.68 -15.35 -3.19
C LEU A 161 2.43 -15.54 -4.08
N PHE A 162 2.53 -16.29 -5.17
CA PHE A 162 1.40 -16.64 -6.03
C PHE A 162 0.48 -17.76 -5.45
N LEU A 163 0.94 -18.55 -4.47
CA LEU A 163 0.17 -19.69 -3.95
C LEU A 163 -1.09 -19.26 -3.21
N THR A 164 -1.00 -18.24 -2.36
CA THR A 164 -2.15 -17.73 -1.60
C THR A 164 -3.31 -17.27 -2.52
N PRO A 165 -3.08 -16.41 -3.53
CA PRO A 165 -4.14 -16.04 -4.46
C PRO A 165 -4.58 -17.21 -5.35
N LEU A 166 -3.70 -18.15 -5.68
CA LEU A 166 -4.05 -19.37 -6.43
C LEU A 166 -5.01 -20.27 -5.63
N ILE A 167 -4.71 -20.53 -4.35
CA ILE A 167 -5.57 -21.32 -3.46
C ILE A 167 -6.94 -20.65 -3.33
N THR A 168 -6.97 -19.33 -3.18
CA THR A 168 -8.21 -18.55 -3.10
C THR A 168 -9.04 -18.67 -4.39
N ALA A 169 -8.39 -18.52 -5.54
CA ALA A 169 -9.00 -18.68 -6.86
C ALA A 169 -9.60 -20.09 -7.04
N ILE A 170 -8.85 -21.14 -6.67
CA ILE A 170 -9.32 -22.53 -6.72
C ILE A 170 -10.50 -22.74 -5.76
N ALA A 171 -10.43 -22.22 -4.53
CA ALA A 171 -11.50 -22.35 -3.54
C ALA A 171 -12.81 -21.69 -4.02
N ILE A 172 -12.71 -20.53 -4.67
CA ILE A 172 -13.86 -19.80 -5.24
C ILE A 172 -14.46 -20.58 -6.42
N TYR A 173 -13.63 -21.04 -7.35
CA TYR A 173 -14.10 -21.83 -8.48
C TYR A 173 -14.78 -23.12 -8.02
N HIS A 174 -14.15 -23.83 -7.08
CA HIS A 174 -14.68 -25.07 -6.50
C HIS A 174 -16.04 -24.84 -5.82
N VAL A 175 -16.16 -23.84 -4.94
CA VAL A 175 -17.40 -23.65 -4.19
C VAL A 175 -18.57 -23.34 -5.11
N TYR A 176 -18.36 -22.53 -6.15
CA TYR A 176 -19.40 -22.19 -7.11
C TYR A 176 -19.91 -23.44 -7.84
N HIS A 177 -18.99 -24.31 -8.27
CA HIS A 177 -19.31 -25.56 -8.96
C HIS A 177 -19.85 -26.68 -8.06
N THR A 178 -19.81 -26.50 -6.73
CA THR A 178 -20.41 -27.46 -5.79
C THR A 178 -21.94 -27.40 -5.82
N PHE A 179 -22.52 -26.27 -6.24
CA PHE A 179 -23.97 -26.09 -6.30
C PHE A 179 -24.57 -26.76 -7.55
N PRO A 180 -25.67 -27.53 -7.42
CA PRO A 180 -26.37 -28.16 -8.56
C PRO A 180 -26.85 -27.16 -9.61
N ASP A 181 -27.05 -27.63 -10.85
CA ASP A 181 -27.45 -26.81 -12.01
C ASP A 181 -28.75 -25.99 -11.77
N GLN A 182 -29.65 -26.42 -10.90
CA GLN A 182 -30.87 -25.68 -10.52
C GLN A 182 -30.60 -24.32 -9.87
N PHE A 183 -29.40 -24.12 -9.31
CA PHE A 183 -28.96 -22.84 -8.72
C PHE A 183 -28.31 -21.91 -9.77
N HIS A 184 -28.24 -22.34 -11.04
CA HIS A 184 -27.54 -21.64 -12.13
C HIS A 184 -28.50 -21.30 -13.29
N PRO A 185 -29.46 -20.38 -13.10
CA PRO A 185 -30.43 -20.04 -14.15
C PRO A 185 -29.78 -19.47 -15.43
N HIS A 186 -28.55 -18.95 -15.34
CA HIS A 186 -27.78 -18.36 -16.45
C HIS A 186 -26.42 -19.04 -16.61
N ARG A 187 -26.41 -20.37 -16.68
CA ARG A 187 -25.20 -21.20 -16.58
C ARG A 187 -24.01 -20.71 -17.41
N HIS A 188 -24.20 -20.37 -18.68
CA HIS A 188 -23.10 -19.94 -19.55
C HIS A 188 -22.54 -18.57 -19.13
N THR A 189 -23.41 -17.57 -18.95
CA THR A 189 -23.02 -16.21 -18.54
C THR A 189 -22.33 -16.21 -17.18
N TYR A 190 -22.88 -16.91 -16.20
CA TYR A 190 -22.29 -16.94 -14.85
C TYR A 190 -20.96 -17.69 -14.80
N ARG A 191 -20.76 -18.72 -15.62
CA ARG A 191 -19.44 -19.38 -15.75
C ARG A 191 -18.39 -18.42 -16.33
N SER A 192 -18.75 -17.63 -17.34
CA SER A 192 -17.84 -16.61 -17.87
C SER A 192 -17.51 -15.53 -16.84
N ILE A 193 -18.52 -15.04 -16.10
CA ILE A 193 -18.31 -14.07 -15.02
C ILE A 193 -17.42 -14.66 -13.92
N LEU A 194 -17.67 -15.91 -13.51
CA LEU A 194 -16.83 -16.60 -12.53
C LEU A 194 -15.39 -16.74 -13.01
N ALA A 195 -15.17 -17.14 -14.26
CA ALA A 195 -13.83 -17.30 -14.81
C ALA A 195 -13.06 -15.97 -14.81
N LEU A 196 -13.70 -14.87 -15.24
CA LEU A 196 -13.13 -13.53 -15.18
C LEU A 196 -12.84 -13.08 -13.74
N MET A 197 -13.76 -13.36 -12.82
CA MET A 197 -13.62 -13.04 -11.39
C MET A 197 -12.47 -13.79 -10.74
N VAL A 198 -12.35 -15.09 -10.99
CA VAL A 198 -11.26 -15.93 -10.48
C VAL A 198 -9.91 -15.46 -11.04
N GLY A 199 -9.86 -15.15 -12.34
CA GLY A 199 -8.67 -14.57 -12.97
C GLY A 199 -8.29 -13.23 -12.35
N ALA A 200 -9.25 -12.33 -12.15
CA ALA A 200 -9.02 -11.01 -11.55
C ALA A 200 -8.58 -11.10 -10.07
N ILE A 201 -9.13 -12.04 -9.29
CA ILE A 201 -8.70 -12.26 -7.90
C ILE A 201 -7.27 -12.77 -7.86
N PHE A 202 -6.92 -13.69 -8.75
CA PHE A 202 -5.58 -14.23 -8.84
C PHE A 202 -4.56 -13.14 -9.20
N THR A 203 -4.83 -12.38 -10.26
CA THR A 203 -3.93 -11.31 -10.72
C THR A 203 -3.81 -10.18 -9.71
N TRP A 204 -4.93 -9.74 -9.12
CA TRP A 204 -4.92 -8.70 -8.09
C TRP A 204 -4.16 -9.15 -6.84
N GLY A 205 -4.36 -10.40 -6.40
CA GLY A 205 -3.63 -10.93 -5.24
C GLY A 205 -2.13 -11.03 -5.47
N ILE A 206 -1.68 -11.35 -6.68
CA ILE A 206 -0.25 -11.25 -7.05
C ILE A 206 0.22 -9.80 -6.94
N ILE A 207 -0.48 -8.85 -7.56
CA ILE A 207 -0.11 -7.44 -7.52
C ILE A 207 0.01 -6.95 -6.07
N CYS A 208 -0.96 -7.25 -5.21
CA CYS A 208 -0.92 -6.88 -3.80
C CYS A 208 0.25 -7.51 -3.04
N ASN A 209 0.60 -8.77 -3.32
CA ASN A 209 1.70 -9.44 -2.63
C ASN A 209 3.07 -8.87 -3.02
N TYR A 210 3.25 -8.42 -4.27
CA TYR A 210 4.51 -7.79 -4.74
C TYR A 210 4.55 -6.26 -4.58
N PHE A 211 3.42 -5.63 -4.24
CA PHE A 211 3.33 -4.18 -4.09
C PHE A 211 4.27 -3.61 -3.01
N PRO A 212 4.42 -4.23 -1.81
CA PRO A 212 5.36 -3.75 -0.79
C PRO A 212 6.79 -3.65 -1.33
N ASP A 213 7.29 -4.69 -2.00
CA ASP A 213 8.64 -4.70 -2.58
C ASP A 213 8.80 -3.61 -3.64
N TRP A 214 7.80 -3.45 -4.51
CA TRP A 214 7.78 -2.39 -5.50
C TRP A 214 7.79 -0.99 -4.88
N LEU A 215 7.08 -0.79 -3.77
CA LEU A 215 7.04 0.46 -3.04
C LEU A 215 8.39 0.75 -2.37
N HIS A 216 8.99 -0.27 -1.74
CA HIS A 216 10.30 -0.17 -1.09
C HIS A 216 11.43 0.21 -2.06
N GLN A 217 11.33 -0.19 -3.34
CA GLN A 217 12.28 0.22 -4.38
C GLN A 217 12.19 1.69 -4.81
N ARG A 218 11.13 2.40 -4.38
CA ARG A 218 10.89 3.81 -4.75
C ARG A 218 11.01 4.74 -3.55
N ILE A 219 10.51 4.29 -2.41
CA ILE A 219 10.47 5.05 -1.17
C ILE A 219 10.98 4.16 -0.05
N GLU A 220 12.04 4.61 0.60
CA GLU A 220 12.59 3.97 1.78
C GLU A 220 12.28 4.81 3.02
N PHE A 221 12.12 4.13 4.15
CA PHE A 221 11.75 4.74 5.43
C PHE A 221 12.95 4.66 6.36
N PHE A 222 13.39 5.81 6.88
CA PHE A 222 14.49 5.87 7.84
C PHE A 222 14.02 6.52 9.13
N GLN A 223 14.45 5.96 10.27
CA GLN A 223 14.35 6.61 11.57
C GLN A 223 15.67 7.33 11.86
N ILE A 224 15.58 8.58 12.32
CA ILE A 224 16.73 9.42 12.63
C ILE A 224 17.31 8.98 13.99
N PRO A 225 18.57 8.50 14.04
CA PRO A 225 19.12 7.93 15.26
C PRO A 225 19.94 8.92 16.10
N SER A 226 20.28 10.10 15.56
CA SER A 226 21.22 11.04 16.18
C SER A 226 20.83 12.51 16.02
N GLU A 227 21.47 13.36 16.82
CA GLU A 227 21.22 14.79 16.91
C GLU A 227 21.97 15.63 15.85
N SER A 228 22.72 14.98 14.95
CA SER A 228 23.59 15.64 13.97
C SER A 228 22.87 16.56 12.98
N MET A 229 21.55 16.42 12.86
CA MET A 229 20.70 17.20 11.97
C MET A 229 19.74 18.14 12.72
N LEU A 230 19.92 18.34 14.03
CA LEU A 230 19.15 19.34 14.77
C LEU A 230 19.45 20.75 14.23
N PRO A 231 18.45 21.66 14.22
CA PRO A 231 17.06 21.46 14.65
C PRO A 231 16.16 20.82 13.58
N THR A 232 16.62 20.71 12.33
CA THR A 232 15.83 20.23 11.18
C THR A 232 15.27 18.83 11.40
N LEU A 233 16.09 17.89 11.87
CA LEU A 233 15.68 16.52 12.17
C LEU A 233 16.06 16.17 13.61
N ALA A 234 15.09 15.68 14.38
CA ALA A 234 15.28 15.23 15.76
C ALA A 234 15.42 13.71 15.83
N VAL A 235 16.04 13.23 16.92
CA VAL A 235 16.12 11.80 17.21
C VAL A 235 14.71 11.22 17.31
N GLY A 236 14.46 10.14 16.59
CA GLY A 236 13.16 9.47 16.53
C GLY A 236 12.24 9.95 15.40
N ASP A 237 12.57 11.05 14.71
CA ASP A 237 11.87 11.44 13.49
C ASP A 237 11.95 10.30 12.47
N ARG A 238 10.90 10.12 11.67
CA ARG A 238 10.89 9.18 10.54
C ARG A 238 10.69 9.94 9.26
N VAL A 239 11.53 9.65 8.27
CA VAL A 239 11.58 10.38 7.01
C VAL A 239 11.29 9.47 5.84
N PHE A 240 10.63 10.03 4.81
CA PHE A 240 10.59 9.42 3.50
C PHE A 240 11.81 9.81 2.69
N VAL A 241 12.44 8.81 2.08
CA VAL A 241 13.58 8.97 1.18
C VAL A 241 13.20 8.51 -0.21
N SER A 242 13.29 9.40 -1.20
CA SER A 242 13.04 9.04 -2.59
C SER A 242 14.27 8.35 -3.18
N GLN A 243 14.12 7.11 -3.60
CA GLN A 243 15.15 6.36 -4.31
C GLN A 243 14.94 6.55 -5.81
N SER A 244 15.90 7.18 -6.49
CA SER A 244 15.91 7.29 -7.94
C SER A 244 17.32 7.07 -8.46
N SER A 245 17.47 6.14 -9.41
CA SER A 245 18.75 5.87 -10.08
C SER A 245 19.32 7.10 -10.78
N ASN A 246 18.45 8.06 -11.13
CA ASN A 246 18.80 9.30 -11.82
C ASN A 246 18.87 10.50 -10.87
N TYR A 247 18.86 10.27 -9.55
CA TYR A 247 18.94 11.35 -8.58
C TYR A 247 20.25 12.12 -8.75
N GLN A 248 20.12 13.43 -8.94
CA GLN A 248 21.25 14.35 -8.98
C GLN A 248 21.18 15.25 -7.76
N ALA A 249 22.10 15.01 -6.81
CA ALA A 249 22.23 15.83 -5.62
C ALA A 249 22.46 17.31 -5.98
N LYS A 250 21.63 18.17 -5.40
CA LYS A 250 21.71 19.62 -5.46
C LYS A 250 22.16 20.16 -4.10
N ARG A 251 22.66 21.40 -4.11
CA ARG A 251 22.97 22.13 -2.87
C ARG A 251 21.68 22.31 -2.07
N GLY A 252 21.78 22.11 -0.76
CA GLY A 252 20.65 22.18 0.17
C GLY A 252 19.91 20.86 0.37
N ASP A 253 20.03 19.88 -0.53
CA ASP A 253 19.34 18.60 -0.40
C ASP A 253 19.78 17.88 0.89
N ILE A 254 18.82 17.29 1.60
CA ILE A 254 19.11 16.34 2.68
C ILE A 254 19.13 14.94 2.07
N ILE A 255 20.26 14.24 2.20
CA ILE A 255 20.45 12.94 1.58
C ILE A 255 20.72 11.86 2.62
N VAL A 256 20.20 10.66 2.35
CA VAL A 256 20.63 9.43 3.02
C VAL A 256 21.64 8.72 2.14
N PHE A 257 22.72 8.24 2.74
CA PHE A 257 23.77 7.50 2.05
C PHE A 257 24.28 6.34 2.89
N ARG A 258 24.75 5.28 2.21
CA ARG A 258 25.40 4.14 2.86
C ARG A 258 26.77 4.57 3.38
N THR A 259 27.11 4.16 4.59
CA THR A 259 28.40 4.49 5.22
C THR A 259 29.56 3.90 4.39
N PRO A 260 30.42 4.73 3.78
CA PRO A 260 31.63 4.27 3.10
C PRO A 260 32.58 3.59 4.09
N GLU A 261 33.38 2.64 3.59
CA GLU A 261 34.31 1.88 4.42
C GLU A 261 35.33 2.77 5.15
N LYS A 262 35.78 3.85 4.50
CA LYS A 262 36.66 4.86 5.11
C LYS A 262 36.03 5.48 6.37
N ILE A 263 34.71 5.73 6.37
CA ILE A 263 34.01 6.28 7.54
C ILE A 263 33.92 5.23 8.64
N ARG A 264 33.58 3.98 8.29
CA ARG A 264 33.54 2.86 9.27
C ARG A 264 34.88 2.62 9.96
N GLN A 265 36.00 2.83 9.27
CA GLN A 265 37.33 2.73 9.86
C GLN A 265 37.62 3.85 10.87
N LEU A 266 37.08 5.05 10.64
CA LEU A 266 37.25 6.21 11.54
C LEU A 266 36.32 6.14 12.75
N ASP A 267 35.11 5.63 12.56
CA ASP A 267 34.17 5.33 13.64
C ASP A 267 33.53 3.94 13.43
N PRO A 268 34.10 2.89 14.05
CA PRO A 268 33.55 1.54 13.97
C PRO A 268 32.15 1.38 14.56
N LYS A 269 31.66 2.36 15.34
CA LYS A 269 30.31 2.36 15.90
C LYS A 269 29.29 3.04 14.97
N SER A 270 29.75 3.59 13.84
CA SER A 270 28.88 4.16 12.83
C SER A 270 27.91 3.10 12.29
N GLY A 271 26.63 3.46 12.23
CA GLY A 271 25.60 2.63 11.62
C GLY A 271 25.78 2.48 10.10
N ASP A 272 24.88 1.71 9.47
CA ASP A 272 24.94 1.42 8.03
C ASP A 272 24.63 2.63 7.13
N PHE A 273 23.94 3.63 7.68
CA PHE A 273 23.48 4.81 6.97
C PHE A 273 23.73 6.09 7.73
N PHE A 274 24.02 7.16 6.99
CA PHE A 274 24.06 8.53 7.47
C PHE A 274 23.04 9.39 6.73
N ILE A 275 22.61 10.45 7.39
CA ILE A 275 21.82 11.53 6.82
C ILE A 275 22.51 12.86 7.05
N LYS A 276 22.72 13.63 5.98
CA LYS A 276 23.42 14.93 5.99
C LYS A 276 22.86 15.86 4.91
N ARG A 277 23.13 17.15 5.05
CA ARG A 277 22.81 18.16 4.04
C ARG A 277 23.96 18.33 3.05
N VAL A 278 23.65 18.37 1.77
CA VAL A 278 24.61 18.69 0.70
C VAL A 278 24.90 20.18 0.72
N ILE A 279 26.13 20.55 1.02
CA ILE A 279 26.55 21.96 1.05
C ILE A 279 27.18 22.35 -0.28
N ALA A 280 28.06 21.50 -0.80
CA ALA A 280 28.77 21.77 -2.05
C ALA A 280 28.79 20.52 -2.96
N ILE A 281 28.70 20.76 -4.26
CA ILE A 281 28.75 19.73 -5.30
C ILE A 281 30.07 19.81 -6.08
N ALA A 282 30.41 18.75 -6.82
CA ALA A 282 31.61 18.72 -7.66
C ALA A 282 31.83 20.02 -8.48
N GLY A 283 33.04 20.58 -8.38
CA GLY A 283 33.42 21.85 -9.02
C GLY A 283 33.25 23.08 -8.13
N ASP A 284 32.44 23.00 -7.07
CA ASP A 284 32.30 24.08 -6.10
C ASP A 284 33.57 24.27 -5.28
N THR A 285 33.81 25.51 -4.85
CA THR A 285 34.80 25.80 -3.81
C THR A 285 34.09 26.08 -2.49
N ILE A 286 34.66 25.60 -1.39
CA ILE A 286 34.12 25.76 -0.05
C ILE A 286 35.20 26.22 0.92
N GLU A 287 34.83 27.12 1.81
CA GLU A 287 35.64 27.64 2.91
C GLU A 287 34.68 27.91 4.07
N ILE A 288 35.10 27.62 5.30
CA ILE A 288 34.34 28.02 6.49
C ILE A 288 35.23 28.94 7.30
N ARG A 289 34.79 30.19 7.46
CA ARG A 289 35.49 31.16 8.28
C ARG A 289 34.58 32.03 9.11
N ARG A 290 35.00 32.32 10.34
CA ARG A 290 34.23 33.06 11.35
C ARG A 290 32.82 32.48 11.51
N GLY A 291 32.75 31.15 11.48
CA GLY A 291 31.53 30.36 11.63
C GLY A 291 30.54 30.40 10.46
N LYS A 292 30.90 30.99 9.32
CA LYS A 292 30.04 31.08 8.13
C LYS A 292 30.61 30.25 6.99
N VAL A 293 29.72 29.59 6.24
CA VAL A 293 30.08 28.86 5.03
C VAL A 293 30.17 29.82 3.84
N TYR A 294 31.30 29.78 3.15
CA TYR A 294 31.53 30.45 1.88
C TYR A 294 31.55 29.39 0.78
N LEU A 295 30.60 29.50 -0.15
CA LEU A 295 30.50 28.65 -1.32
C LEU A 295 30.80 29.48 -2.57
N ASN A 296 31.79 29.08 -3.37
CA ASN A 296 32.23 29.85 -4.53
C ASN A 296 32.52 31.32 -4.18
N GLN A 297 33.22 31.55 -3.05
CA GLN A 297 33.56 32.85 -2.47
C GLN A 297 32.38 33.68 -1.92
N GLN A 298 31.14 33.21 -2.07
CA GLN A 298 29.95 33.88 -1.55
C GLN A 298 29.50 33.24 -0.25
N VAL A 299 29.17 34.07 0.75
CA VAL A 299 28.56 33.55 1.98
C VAL A 299 27.17 33.00 1.67
N ILE A 300 26.88 31.79 2.13
CA ILE A 300 25.53 31.22 2.04
C ILE A 300 24.75 31.50 3.32
N GLU A 301 23.45 31.75 3.16
CA GLU A 301 22.54 31.89 4.30
C GLU A 301 22.05 30.51 4.73
N GLU A 302 22.15 30.22 6.02
CA GLU A 302 21.91 28.89 6.58
C GLU A 302 20.87 28.99 7.69
N THR A 303 19.62 29.26 7.29
CA THR A 303 18.48 29.40 8.21
C THR A 303 18.11 28.11 8.96
N TYR A 304 18.73 27.00 8.59
CA TYR A 304 18.49 25.65 9.11
C TYR A 304 19.48 25.24 10.21
N THR A 305 20.45 26.08 10.59
CA THR A 305 21.41 25.77 11.68
C THR A 305 21.03 26.49 12.96
N ALA A 306 21.09 25.80 14.11
CA ALA A 306 20.85 26.44 15.41
C ALA A 306 21.97 27.40 15.84
N GLU A 307 23.21 27.07 15.48
CA GLU A 307 24.40 27.81 15.87
C GLU A 307 25.37 27.96 14.70
N LEU A 308 26.18 29.02 14.75
CA LEU A 308 27.32 29.17 13.84
C LEU A 308 28.37 28.09 14.11
N ALA A 309 29.13 27.75 13.07
CA ALA A 309 30.25 26.83 13.21
C ALA A 309 31.33 27.43 14.14
N ASN A 310 31.84 26.65 15.08
CA ASN A 310 32.94 27.03 15.97
C ASN A 310 34.32 26.58 15.46
N TYR A 311 34.38 26.22 14.18
CA TYR A 311 35.55 25.67 13.49
C TYR A 311 35.73 26.36 12.14
N GLU A 312 36.92 26.19 11.58
CA GLU A 312 37.31 26.74 10.28
C GLU A 312 37.56 25.59 9.31
N ILE A 313 37.31 25.81 8.03
CA ILE A 313 37.71 24.91 6.95
C ILE A 313 38.45 25.75 5.93
N GLU A 314 39.69 25.34 5.63
CA GLU A 314 40.50 25.97 4.61
C GLU A 314 39.84 25.85 3.23
N PHE A 315 40.16 26.80 2.35
CA PHE A 315 39.66 26.81 0.99
C PHE A 315 39.97 25.48 0.28
N MET A 316 38.93 24.81 -0.20
CA MET A 316 39.08 23.58 -0.97
C MET A 316 38.08 23.51 -2.14
N THR A 317 38.44 22.79 -3.19
CA THR A 317 37.56 22.51 -4.33
C THR A 317 37.00 21.10 -4.23
N VAL A 318 35.69 20.95 -4.39
CA VAL A 318 35.02 19.64 -4.34
C VAL A 318 35.37 18.82 -5.60
N PRO A 319 35.99 17.65 -5.47
CA PRO A 319 36.39 16.83 -6.60
C PRO A 319 35.21 16.33 -7.45
N PRO A 320 35.44 16.00 -8.73
CA PRO A 320 34.46 15.34 -9.58
C PRO A 320 33.83 14.10 -8.91
N LYS A 321 32.53 13.89 -9.14
CA LYS A 321 31.74 12.75 -8.63
C LYS A 321 31.65 12.65 -7.09
N THR A 322 32.03 13.69 -6.37
CA THR A 322 31.90 13.76 -4.91
C THR A 322 31.02 14.93 -4.48
N LEU A 323 30.73 14.97 -3.19
CA LEU A 323 29.96 16.00 -2.49
C LEU A 323 30.70 16.40 -1.22
N PHE A 324 30.47 17.62 -0.75
CA PHE A 324 30.79 18.03 0.61
C PHE A 324 29.48 18.18 1.39
N VAL A 325 29.33 17.42 2.48
CA VAL A 325 28.09 17.34 3.25
C VAL A 325 28.34 17.70 4.72
N LEU A 326 27.39 18.40 5.33
CA LEU A 326 27.45 18.78 6.74
C LEU A 326 26.17 18.35 7.46
N GLY A 327 26.28 18.16 8.77
CA GLY A 327 25.11 18.15 9.64
C GLY A 327 24.60 19.57 9.89
N ASP A 328 23.29 19.71 10.06
CA ASP A 328 22.67 20.99 10.44
C ASP A 328 23.07 21.37 11.89
N ASN A 329 23.36 20.38 12.73
CA ASN A 329 23.94 20.59 14.05
C ASN A 329 25.46 20.72 13.93
N ARG A 330 25.91 21.91 13.51
CA ARG A 330 27.30 22.18 13.09
C ARG A 330 28.34 21.72 14.08
N ASN A 331 28.16 22.05 15.35
CA ASN A 331 29.17 21.80 16.36
C ASN A 331 29.13 20.36 16.89
N HIS A 332 28.12 19.56 16.50
CA HIS A 332 27.86 18.20 17.00
C HIS A 332 27.51 17.20 15.89
N SER A 333 28.23 17.25 14.78
CA SER A 333 28.02 16.36 13.64
C SER A 333 29.33 15.74 13.18
N PHE A 334 29.32 14.43 12.95
CA PHE A 334 30.40 13.70 12.29
C PHE A 334 30.11 13.66 10.78
N ASP A 335 30.86 14.44 9.99
CA ASP A 335 30.54 14.71 8.57
C ASP A 335 31.80 15.01 7.71
N SER A 336 31.66 15.65 6.55
CA SER A 336 32.76 15.81 5.59
C SER A 336 33.99 16.53 6.17
N ARG A 337 33.86 17.21 7.31
CA ARG A 337 34.98 17.76 8.07
C ARG A 337 35.93 16.71 8.60
N ASP A 338 35.36 15.60 9.07
CA ASP A 338 36.12 14.55 9.75
C ASP A 338 36.64 13.51 8.76
N TRP A 339 35.85 13.19 7.73
CA TRP A 339 36.15 12.09 6.80
C TRP A 339 36.35 12.50 5.33
N GLY A 340 36.14 13.77 5.01
CA GLY A 340 36.35 14.35 3.68
C GLY A 340 35.14 14.23 2.76
N PHE A 341 35.37 14.19 1.45
CA PHE A 341 34.28 14.22 0.46
C PHE A 341 33.52 12.89 0.37
N LEU A 342 32.21 12.98 0.15
CA LEU A 342 31.32 11.84 -0.05
C LEU A 342 31.22 11.48 -1.54
N PRO A 343 31.63 10.27 -1.98
CA PRO A 343 31.40 9.83 -3.35
C PRO A 343 29.91 9.63 -3.63
N LYS A 344 29.41 10.18 -4.75
CA LYS A 344 27.96 10.15 -5.10
C LYS A 344 27.39 8.73 -5.21
N ILE A 345 28.22 7.72 -5.46
CA ILE A 345 27.80 6.32 -5.57
C ILE A 345 27.23 5.74 -4.26
N TYR A 346 27.53 6.35 -3.11
CA TYR A 346 27.00 5.91 -1.81
C TYR A 346 25.60 6.44 -1.51
N ILE A 347 25.10 7.40 -2.31
CA ILE A 347 23.79 8.02 -2.08
C ILE A 347 22.70 6.98 -2.29
N VAL A 348 21.80 6.89 -1.30
CA VAL A 348 20.59 6.08 -1.36
C VAL A 348 19.46 6.91 -1.95
N GLY A 349 19.28 8.14 -1.48
CA GLY A 349 18.24 9.03 -1.99
C GLY A 349 18.13 10.35 -1.22
N GLN A 350 17.16 11.16 -1.63
CA GLN A 350 16.83 12.44 -0.99
C GLN A 350 15.76 12.22 0.09
N ALA A 351 16.04 12.65 1.32
CA ALA A 351 15.02 12.79 2.34
C ALA A 351 14.16 14.03 2.03
N TYR A 352 12.86 13.84 1.80
CA TYR A 352 11.99 14.92 1.32
C TYR A 352 10.86 15.28 2.29
N LYS A 353 10.62 14.46 3.33
CA LYS A 353 9.54 14.69 4.29
C LYS A 353 9.77 13.97 5.61
N VAL A 354 9.53 14.65 6.73
CA VAL A 354 9.29 14.00 8.03
C VAL A 354 7.82 13.60 8.07
N TYR A 355 7.53 12.31 8.25
CA TYR A 355 6.15 11.80 8.29
C TYR A 355 5.70 11.35 9.68
N TRP A 356 6.63 11.21 10.63
CA TRP A 356 6.34 10.85 12.01
C TRP A 356 7.41 11.43 12.95
N PRO A 357 7.07 11.86 14.18
CA PRO A 357 5.71 11.92 14.76
C PRO A 357 4.80 12.97 14.10
N LEU A 358 3.48 12.87 14.32
CA LEU A 358 2.49 13.67 13.58
C LEU A 358 2.60 15.19 13.82
N ASP A 359 3.10 15.59 14.99
CA ASP A 359 3.35 16.98 15.39
C ASP A 359 4.62 17.57 14.77
N ARG A 360 5.50 16.73 14.21
CA ARG A 360 6.74 17.11 13.52
C ARG A 360 6.68 16.92 12.00
N VAL A 361 5.50 16.66 11.45
CA VAL A 361 5.33 16.50 10.00
C VAL A 361 5.72 17.80 9.29
N GLN A 362 6.73 17.72 8.43
CA GLN A 362 7.22 18.86 7.65
C GLN A 362 7.86 18.41 6.34
N SER A 363 7.82 19.30 5.34
CA SER A 363 8.59 19.15 4.10
C SER A 363 10.08 19.40 4.36
N LEU A 364 10.93 18.67 3.64
CA LEU A 364 12.39 18.87 3.63
C LEU A 364 12.88 19.42 2.27
N LEU A 365 11.97 19.69 1.35
CA LEU A 365 12.24 20.29 0.03
C LEU A 365 12.16 21.81 0.06
#